data_AF-A0A848BVX9-F1
#
_entry.id   AF-A0A848BVX9-F1
#
_cell.length_a   1.000
_cell.length_b   1.000
_cell.length_c   1.000
_cell.angle_alpha   90.00
_cell.angle_beta   90.00
_cell.angle_gamma   90.00
#
_symmetry.space_group_name_H-M   'P 1'
#
loop_
_entity.id
_entity.type
_entity.pdbx_description
1 polymer ?
#
loop_
_entity_poly.entity_id
_entity_poly.type
_entity_poly.pdbx_seq_one_letter_code
_entity_poly.pdbx_strand_id
1 'polypeptide(L)'
;MEYPITKVEQEFFKRTFKLAERYKEFDYDVTFLINCLYGIIIVAQSNFYSSLAFKFGKNIEGVNYKKNGEEVELRNVKLRHLLTIFRNSLAHFGDMREGENYGRDNIKFESTPLNEIGKIKFKNKSGKAEIEFNSSKSLFLFIEELEKLFKDKRIIY
;
A
#
# COMPACT_ATOMS: atom_id res chain seq x y z
N MET A 1 19.87 14.98 1.49
CA MET A 1 18.71 15.65 0.88
C MET A 1 17.59 15.51 1.88
N GLU A 2 17.15 16.61 2.49
CA GLU A 2 16.00 16.61 3.39
C GLU A 2 14.71 16.57 2.55
N TYR A 3 13.75 15.76 2.96
CA TYR A 3 12.45 15.70 2.29
C TYR A 3 11.61 16.93 2.70
N PRO A 4 10.84 17.54 1.79
CA PRO A 4 10.03 18.71 2.10
C PRO A 4 8.77 18.30 2.87
N ILE A 5 8.95 17.93 4.14
CA ILE A 5 7.87 17.53 5.05
C ILE A 5 7.91 18.38 6.31
N THR A 6 6.73 18.76 6.77
CA THR A 6 6.51 19.51 8.01
C THR A 6 6.54 18.57 9.22
N LYS A 7 6.70 19.15 10.41
CA LYS A 7 6.57 18.40 11.68
C LYS A 7 5.19 17.74 11.85
N VAL A 8 4.15 18.36 11.30
CA VAL A 8 2.78 17.82 11.34
C VAL A 8 2.69 16.53 10.53
N GLU A 9 3.30 16.49 9.35
CA GLU A 9 3.29 15.31 8.48
C GLU A 9 4.17 14.18 9.02
N GLN A 10 5.31 14.53 9.63
CA GLN A 10 6.14 13.56 10.37
C GLN A 10 5.35 12.93 11.52
N GLU A 11 4.66 13.74 12.33
CA GLU A 11 3.84 13.26 13.43
C GLU A 11 2.63 12.44 12.92
N PHE A 12 2.03 12.84 11.79
CA PHE A 12 1.00 12.04 11.13
C PHE A 12 1.53 10.66 10.78
N PHE A 13 2.64 10.55 10.04
CA PHE A 13 3.24 9.26 9.70
C PHE A 13 3.50 8.42 10.95
N LYS A 14 4.16 9.01 11.95
CA LYS A 14 4.47 8.32 13.21
C LYS A 14 3.22 7.75 13.89
N ARG A 15 2.14 8.53 13.97
CA ARG A 15 0.87 8.07 14.55
C ARG A 15 0.21 7.00 13.68
N THR A 16 0.22 7.16 12.37
CA THR A 16 -0.39 6.19 11.44
C THR A 16 0.32 4.84 11.48
N PHE A 17 1.66 4.81 11.52
CA PHE A 17 2.42 3.56 11.68
C PHE A 17 2.13 2.90 13.03
N LYS A 18 2.14 3.68 14.14
CA LYS A 18 1.78 3.17 15.47
C LYS A 18 0.34 2.64 15.54
N LEU A 19 -0.59 3.28 14.83
CA LEU A 19 -1.97 2.79 14.71
C LEU A 19 -2.01 1.45 13.98
N ALA A 20 -1.27 1.31 12.88
CA ALA A 20 -1.21 0.07 12.11
C ALA A 20 -0.70 -1.12 12.94
N GLU A 21 0.16 -0.92 13.94
CA GLU A 21 0.60 -1.99 14.86
C GLU A 21 -0.55 -2.61 15.68
N ARG A 22 -1.59 -1.81 15.94
CA ARG A 22 -2.77 -2.22 16.74
C ARG A 22 -3.87 -2.85 15.89
N TYR A 23 -3.60 -3.18 14.62
CA TYR A 23 -4.63 -3.64 13.68
C TYR A 23 -5.44 -4.85 14.15
N LYS A 24 -4.83 -5.75 14.94
CA LYS A 24 -5.48 -6.94 15.50
C LYS A 24 -6.49 -6.64 16.61
N GLU A 25 -6.48 -5.42 17.15
CA GLU A 25 -7.44 -4.98 18.16
C GLU A 25 -8.80 -4.60 17.54
N PHE A 26 -8.92 -4.62 16.20
CA PHE A 26 -10.11 -4.20 15.47
C PHE A 26 -10.70 -5.36 14.66
N ASP A 27 -12.03 -5.50 14.66
CA ASP A 27 -12.75 -6.53 13.90
C ASP A 27 -12.64 -6.39 12.37
N TYR A 28 -12.14 -5.24 11.90
CA TYR A 28 -11.98 -4.90 10.47
C TYR A 28 -10.52 -4.63 10.13
N ASP A 29 -9.65 -5.54 10.54
CA ASP A 29 -8.19 -5.45 10.44
C ASP A 29 -7.70 -4.98 9.06
N VAL A 30 -8.18 -5.58 7.98
CA VAL A 30 -7.78 -5.25 6.62
C VAL A 30 -8.21 -3.85 6.22
N THR A 31 -9.48 -3.50 6.43
CA THR A 31 -10.01 -2.17 6.09
C THR A 31 -9.25 -1.10 6.87
N PHE A 32 -8.94 -1.36 8.14
CA PHE A 32 -8.12 -0.49 8.97
C PHE A 32 -6.70 -0.31 8.40
N LEU A 33 -6.01 -1.40 8.06
CA LEU A 33 -4.67 -1.34 7.45
C LEU A 33 -4.69 -0.62 6.09
N ILE A 34 -5.73 -0.81 5.27
CA ILE A 34 -5.92 -0.08 4.02
C ILE A 34 -6.06 1.42 4.28
N ASN A 35 -6.82 1.82 5.29
CA ASN A 35 -6.97 3.23 5.67
C ASN A 35 -5.63 3.83 6.14
N CYS A 36 -4.86 3.10 6.95
CA CYS A 36 -3.51 3.52 7.34
C CYS A 36 -2.61 3.71 6.11
N LEU A 37 -2.60 2.72 5.19
CA LEU A 37 -1.82 2.79 3.96
C LEU A 37 -2.26 3.98 3.08
N TYR A 38 -3.57 4.24 2.98
CA TYR A 38 -4.11 5.36 2.22
C TYR A 38 -3.65 6.70 2.76
N GLY A 39 -3.69 6.89 4.09
CA GLY A 39 -3.16 8.08 4.74
C GLY A 39 -1.67 8.29 4.43
N ILE A 40 -0.87 7.22 4.51
CA ILE A 40 0.56 7.26 4.17
C ILE A 40 0.76 7.68 2.70
N ILE A 41 -0.01 7.10 1.78
CA ILE A 41 0.07 7.39 0.34
C ILE A 41 -0.24 8.86 0.06
N ILE A 42 -1.32 9.41 0.63
CA ILE A 42 -1.74 10.80 0.40
C ILE A 42 -0.61 11.76 0.80
N VAL A 43 -0.11 11.62 2.02
CA VAL A 43 0.91 12.53 2.56
C VAL A 43 2.23 12.39 1.80
N ALA A 44 2.62 11.17 1.42
CA ALA A 44 3.81 10.95 0.59
C ALA A 44 3.65 11.57 -0.80
N GLN A 45 2.43 11.52 -1.36
CA GLN A 45 2.15 12.05 -2.68
C GLN A 45 2.12 13.57 -2.75
N SER A 46 1.54 14.23 -1.75
CA SER A 46 1.44 15.69 -1.69
C SER A 46 2.81 16.36 -1.51
N ASN A 47 3.78 15.66 -0.93
CA ASN A 47 5.02 16.28 -0.49
C ASN A 47 6.26 15.85 -1.27
N PHE A 48 6.49 14.54 -1.45
CA PHE A 48 7.77 14.04 -1.93
C PHE A 48 7.68 12.86 -2.90
N TYR A 49 6.58 12.76 -3.64
CA TYR A 49 6.30 11.64 -4.54
C TYR A 49 7.39 11.37 -5.59
N SER A 50 7.91 12.43 -6.19
CA SER A 50 8.96 12.36 -7.21
C SER A 50 10.26 11.78 -6.65
N SER A 51 10.51 11.96 -5.35
CA SER A 51 11.68 11.47 -4.62
C SER A 51 11.58 10.01 -4.18
N LEU A 52 10.43 9.35 -4.33
CA LEU A 52 10.18 7.94 -3.99
C LEU A 52 10.76 6.94 -5.03
N ALA A 53 11.91 7.27 -5.60
CA ALA A 53 12.60 6.44 -6.59
C ALA A 53 13.37 5.26 -5.99
N PHE A 54 13.39 5.15 -4.65
CA PHE A 54 14.02 4.06 -3.92
C PHE A 54 13.16 2.80 -3.89
N LYS A 55 13.76 1.68 -3.48
CA LYS A 55 13.18 0.33 -3.48
C LYS A 55 13.20 -0.24 -2.05
N PHE A 56 12.42 -1.28 -1.80
CA PHE A 56 12.56 -2.06 -0.56
C PHE A 56 13.89 -2.81 -0.54
N GLY A 57 14.46 -2.99 0.65
CA GLY A 57 15.72 -3.74 0.82
C GLY A 57 15.58 -5.25 0.63
N LYS A 58 14.35 -5.77 0.71
CA LYS A 58 14.03 -7.20 0.61
C LYS A 58 12.65 -7.40 0.00
N ASN A 59 12.36 -8.64 -0.43
CA ASN A 59 10.99 -9.06 -0.69
C ASN A 59 10.23 -9.18 0.65
N ILE A 60 8.93 -8.96 0.60
CA ILE A 60 8.07 -8.97 1.79
C ILE A 60 7.23 -10.23 1.72
N GLU A 61 7.23 -11.00 2.81
CA GLU A 61 6.52 -12.27 2.90
C GLU A 61 5.02 -12.09 2.61
N GLY A 62 4.48 -12.93 1.73
CA GLY A 62 3.07 -12.90 1.34
C GLY A 62 2.68 -11.71 0.46
N VAL A 63 3.65 -10.93 -0.06
CA VAL A 63 3.41 -9.83 -1.00
C VAL A 63 3.97 -10.18 -2.37
N ASN A 64 3.09 -10.30 -3.35
CA ASN A 64 3.46 -10.60 -4.74
C ASN A 64 3.20 -9.38 -5.62
N TYR A 65 4.17 -9.03 -6.46
CA TYR A 65 4.00 -7.99 -7.48
C TYR A 65 4.04 -8.63 -8.87
N LYS A 66 3.09 -8.25 -9.72
CA LYS A 66 3.02 -8.70 -11.11
C LYS A 66 3.02 -7.53 -12.07
N LYS A 67 3.73 -7.65 -13.18
CA LYS A 67 3.71 -6.71 -14.30
C LYS A 67 3.49 -7.48 -15.59
N ASN A 68 2.46 -7.12 -16.36
CA ASN A 68 2.04 -7.84 -17.56
C ASN A 68 1.74 -9.33 -17.32
N GLY A 69 1.29 -9.69 -16.12
CA GLY A 69 1.01 -11.09 -15.74
C GLY A 69 2.24 -11.86 -15.24
N GLU A 70 3.44 -11.32 -15.37
CA GLU A 70 4.68 -11.93 -14.90
C GLU A 70 5.01 -11.46 -13.48
N GLU A 71 5.43 -12.39 -12.62
CA GLU A 71 5.88 -12.08 -11.27
C GLU A 71 7.25 -11.40 -11.30
N VAL A 72 7.37 -10.28 -10.59
CA VAL A 72 8.63 -9.54 -10.46
C VAL A 72 8.90 -9.34 -8.98
N GLU A 73 10.13 -9.64 -8.56
CA GLU A 73 10.55 -9.44 -7.18
C GLU A 73 10.26 -8.01 -6.70
N LEU A 74 9.52 -7.88 -5.60
CA LEU A 74 9.11 -6.60 -5.03
C LEU A 74 10.30 -5.67 -4.75
N ARG A 75 11.44 -6.22 -4.29
CA ARG A 75 12.68 -5.46 -4.05
C ARG A 75 13.23 -4.77 -5.29
N ASN A 76 12.82 -5.18 -6.49
CA ASN A 76 13.26 -4.57 -7.75
C ASN A 76 12.32 -3.44 -8.21
N VAL A 77 11.17 -3.27 -7.58
CA VAL A 77 10.15 -2.28 -7.91
C VAL A 77 10.39 -0.99 -7.13
N LYS A 78 10.36 0.16 -7.81
CA LYS A 78 10.46 1.47 -7.15
C LYS A 78 9.19 1.76 -6.36
N LEU A 79 9.33 2.29 -5.15
CA LEU A 79 8.21 2.58 -4.26
C LEU A 79 7.16 3.50 -4.90
N ARG A 80 7.60 4.50 -5.68
CA ARG A 80 6.70 5.38 -6.44
C ARG A 80 5.65 4.59 -7.25
N HIS A 81 6.04 3.50 -7.91
CA HIS A 81 5.14 2.67 -8.72
C HIS A 81 4.13 1.91 -7.87
N LEU A 82 4.58 1.37 -6.73
CA LEU A 82 3.70 0.68 -5.80
C LEU A 82 2.63 1.63 -5.26
N LEU A 83 3.03 2.83 -4.83
CA LEU A 83 2.11 3.87 -4.37
C LEU A 83 1.18 4.39 -5.48
N THR A 84 1.61 4.38 -6.76
CA THR A 84 0.70 4.65 -7.89
C THR A 84 -0.41 3.62 -7.94
N ILE A 85 -0.05 2.33 -7.82
CA ILE A 85 -1.01 1.22 -7.91
C ILE A 85 -2.04 1.35 -6.80
N PHE A 86 -1.61 1.56 -5.55
CA PHE A 86 -2.55 1.76 -4.44
C PHE A 86 -3.45 2.97 -4.65
N ARG A 87 -2.89 4.14 -4.98
CA ARG A 87 -3.68 5.37 -5.21
C ARG A 87 -4.74 5.14 -6.28
N ASN A 88 -4.35 4.62 -7.44
CA ASN A 88 -5.30 4.39 -8.54
C ASN A 88 -6.35 3.37 -8.14
N SER A 89 -5.95 2.30 -7.46
CA SER A 89 -6.88 1.26 -7.05
C SER A 89 -7.92 1.80 -6.06
N LEU A 90 -7.49 2.63 -5.10
CA LEU A 90 -8.35 3.23 -4.08
C LEU A 90 -9.22 4.36 -4.63
N ALA A 91 -8.69 5.24 -5.48
CA ALA A 91 -9.44 6.35 -6.07
C ALA A 91 -10.61 5.87 -6.96
N HIS A 92 -10.48 4.67 -7.52
CA HIS A 92 -11.52 4.04 -8.34
C HIS A 92 -12.28 2.95 -7.58
N PHE A 93 -11.99 2.70 -6.30
CA PHE A 93 -12.69 1.67 -5.55
C PHE A 93 -14.16 2.07 -5.35
N GLY A 94 -15.09 1.23 -5.81
CA GLY A 94 -16.52 1.52 -5.75
C GLY A 94 -17.03 2.49 -6.83
N ASP A 95 -16.19 2.91 -7.78
CA ASP A 95 -16.63 3.70 -8.94
C ASP A 95 -17.53 2.84 -9.85
N MET A 96 -18.83 3.14 -9.83
CA MET A 96 -19.90 2.43 -10.56
C MET A 96 -20.51 3.27 -11.68
N ARG A 97 -19.80 4.26 -12.22
CA ARG A 97 -20.26 5.02 -13.39
C ARG A 97 -20.62 4.06 -14.54
N GLU A 98 -21.80 4.24 -15.14
CA GLU A 98 -22.40 3.32 -16.09
C GLU A 98 -21.51 3.04 -17.32
N GLY A 99 -21.45 1.76 -17.73
CA GLY A 99 -20.71 1.30 -18.91
C GLY A 99 -19.27 0.85 -18.65
N GLU A 100 -18.72 1.13 -17.48
CA GLU A 100 -17.32 0.91 -17.16
C GLU A 100 -17.16 0.24 -15.78
N ASN A 101 -17.07 -1.11 -15.73
CA ASN A 101 -16.71 -1.89 -14.53
C ASN A 101 -15.24 -1.67 -14.07
N TYR A 102 -14.74 -0.43 -14.12
CA TYR A 102 -13.34 -0.14 -13.89
C TYR A 102 -12.97 -0.18 -12.42
N GLY A 103 -13.89 0.17 -11.52
CA GLY A 103 -13.62 0.25 -10.09
C GLY A 103 -13.69 -1.07 -9.32
N ARG A 104 -14.70 -1.89 -9.63
CA ARG A 104 -15.00 -3.13 -8.89
C ARG A 104 -13.86 -4.17 -8.92
N ASP A 105 -13.07 -4.19 -9.99
CA ASP A 105 -11.96 -5.13 -10.15
C ASP A 105 -10.61 -4.64 -9.61
N ASN A 106 -10.53 -3.37 -9.17
CA ASN A 106 -9.27 -2.75 -8.79
C ASN A 106 -8.82 -3.13 -7.38
N ILE A 107 -9.76 -3.42 -6.48
CA ILE A 107 -9.49 -4.03 -5.18
C ILE A 107 -10.38 -5.25 -5.05
N LYS A 108 -9.77 -6.44 -4.93
CA LYS A 108 -10.50 -7.69 -4.65
C LYS A 108 -10.09 -8.23 -3.29
N PHE A 109 -11.11 -8.57 -2.50
CA PHE A 109 -10.97 -9.32 -1.25
C PHE A 109 -11.42 -10.75 -1.54
N GLU A 110 -10.49 -11.70 -1.50
CA GLU A 110 -10.80 -13.12 -1.62
C GLU A 110 -10.65 -13.74 -0.23
N SER A 111 -11.70 -14.33 0.32
CA SER A 111 -11.65 -15.03 1.61
C SER A 111 -11.61 -16.54 1.40
N THR A 112 -10.70 -17.20 2.09
CA THR A 112 -10.61 -18.67 2.15
C THR A 112 -10.06 -19.01 3.52
N PRO A 113 -10.85 -19.48 4.52
CA PRO A 113 -12.31 -19.67 4.64
C PRO A 113 -13.10 -18.37 4.97
N LEU A 114 -14.43 -18.46 5.13
CA LEU A 114 -15.43 -17.38 5.33
C LEU A 114 -15.08 -16.28 6.36
N ASN A 115 -14.17 -16.54 7.29
CA ASN A 115 -13.88 -15.68 8.44
C ASN A 115 -12.51 -14.99 8.35
N GLU A 116 -11.73 -15.25 7.31
CA GLU A 116 -10.38 -14.69 7.13
C GLU A 116 -10.26 -14.14 5.72
N ILE A 117 -9.85 -12.87 5.60
CA ILE A 117 -9.47 -12.31 4.30
C ILE A 117 -8.19 -13.03 3.85
N GLY A 118 -8.36 -13.98 2.94
CA GLY A 118 -7.30 -14.84 2.40
C GLY A 118 -6.43 -14.11 1.38
N LYS A 119 -6.93 -13.05 0.73
CA LYS A 119 -6.17 -12.27 -0.24
C LYS A 119 -6.74 -10.87 -0.50
N ILE A 120 -5.86 -9.88 -0.65
CA ILE A 120 -6.19 -8.52 -1.11
C ILE A 120 -5.39 -8.25 -2.38
N LYS A 121 -6.04 -7.75 -3.43
CA LYS A 121 -5.41 -7.55 -4.73
C LYS A 121 -5.68 -6.16 -5.27
N PHE A 122 -4.64 -5.35 -5.41
CA PHE A 122 -4.67 -4.00 -5.98
C PHE A 122 -4.24 -4.05 -7.44
N LYS A 123 -5.04 -3.51 -8.35
CA LYS A 123 -4.76 -3.50 -9.79
C LYS A 123 -4.71 -2.10 -10.37
N ASN A 124 -3.74 -1.86 -11.22
CA ASN A 124 -3.66 -0.67 -12.05
C ASN A 124 -3.75 -1.06 -13.52
N LYS A 125 -4.97 -1.00 -14.10
CA LYS A 125 -5.24 -1.40 -15.50
C LYS A 125 -4.37 -0.63 -16.50
N SER A 126 -4.20 0.68 -16.30
CA SER A 126 -3.35 1.53 -17.15
C SER A 126 -1.87 1.08 -17.15
N GLY A 127 -1.39 0.55 -16.02
CA GLY A 127 -0.01 0.07 -15.87
C GLY A 127 0.19 -1.43 -16.10
N LYS A 128 -0.89 -2.19 -16.37
CA LYS A 128 -0.90 -3.68 -16.37
C LYS A 128 -0.14 -4.26 -15.17
N ALA A 129 -0.28 -3.63 -14.01
CA ALA A 129 0.48 -3.95 -12.81
C ALA A 129 -0.47 -4.27 -11.65
N GLU A 130 0.01 -5.13 -10.76
CA GLU A 130 -0.78 -5.70 -9.67
C GLU A 130 0.07 -5.95 -8.44
N ILE A 131 -0.51 -5.71 -7.26
CA ILE A 131 0.05 -6.07 -5.97
C ILE A 131 -0.95 -6.96 -5.25
N GLU A 132 -0.52 -8.15 -4.84
CA GLU A 132 -1.31 -9.11 -4.10
C GLU A 132 -0.74 -9.28 -2.68
N PHE A 133 -1.62 -9.32 -1.70
CA PHE A 133 -1.35 -9.59 -0.29
C PHE A 133 -2.10 -10.86 0.09
N ASN A 134 -1.42 -11.88 0.59
CA ASN A 134 -2.02 -13.18 0.92
C ASN A 134 -2.63 -13.23 2.34
N SER A 135 -2.70 -12.10 3.05
CA SER A 135 -3.34 -11.97 4.38
C SER A 135 -3.29 -10.52 4.87
N SER A 136 -4.05 -10.17 5.91
CA SER A 136 -3.87 -8.92 6.65
C SER A 136 -2.47 -8.79 7.24
N LYS A 137 -1.85 -9.90 7.67
CA LYS A 137 -0.47 -9.92 8.15
C LYS A 137 0.52 -9.50 7.07
N SER A 138 0.36 -9.96 5.83
CA SER A 138 1.24 -9.53 4.73
C SER A 138 1.10 -8.04 4.40
N LEU A 139 -0.11 -7.49 4.50
CA LEU A 139 -0.35 -6.04 4.36
C LEU A 139 0.29 -5.25 5.51
N PHE A 140 0.18 -5.74 6.74
CA PHE A 140 0.88 -5.15 7.88
C PHE A 140 2.41 -5.17 7.70
N LEU A 141 2.99 -6.31 7.30
CA LEU A 141 4.43 -6.42 7.04
C LEU A 141 4.89 -5.44 5.97
N PHE A 142 4.06 -5.18 4.95
CA PHE A 142 4.33 -4.15 3.96
C PHE A 142 4.40 -2.75 4.55
N ILE A 143 3.44 -2.40 5.41
CA ILE A 143 3.40 -1.10 6.11
C ILE A 143 4.60 -0.96 7.06
N GLU A 144 4.95 -2.02 7.78
CA GLU A 144 6.11 -2.06 8.68
C GLU A 144 7.43 -1.83 7.93
N GLU A 145 7.62 -2.49 6.78
CA GLU A 145 8.81 -2.27 5.96
C GLU A 145 8.82 -0.88 5.30
N LEU A 146 7.65 -0.30 5.04
CA LEU A 146 7.54 1.09 4.59
C LEU A 146 7.99 2.07 5.68
N GLU A 147 7.64 1.80 6.94
CA GLU A 147 8.11 2.58 8.09
C GLU A 147 9.64 2.53 8.22
N LYS A 148 10.23 1.33 8.19
CA LYS A 148 11.68 1.14 8.26
C LYS A 148 12.38 1.92 7.16
N LEU A 149 11.87 1.81 5.94
CA LEU A 149 12.38 2.53 4.79
C LEU A 149 12.27 4.05 4.96
N PHE A 150 11.18 4.56 5.53
CA PHE A 150 11.02 5.99 5.80
C PHE A 150 11.98 6.48 6.90
N LYS A 151 12.23 5.68 7.93
CA LYS A 151 13.26 5.96 8.96
C LYS A 151 14.67 5.98 8.36
N ASP A 152 15.02 4.98 7.55
CA ASP A 152 16.32 4.88 6.89
C ASP A 152 16.59 6.07 5.96
N LYS A 153 15.55 6.56 5.28
CA LYS A 153 15.62 7.75 4.43
C LYS A 153 15.53 9.06 5.21
N ARG A 154 15.40 9.03 6.54
CA ARG A 154 15.21 10.21 7.40
C ARG A 154 14.00 11.05 6.99
N ILE A 155 12.94 10.38 6.52
CA ILE A 155 11.62 10.99 6.29
C ILE A 155 10.89 11.07 7.65
N ILE A 156 11.05 10.06 8.50
CA ILE A 156 10.57 10.09 9.89
C ILE A 156 11.70 9.68 10.83
N TYR A 157 11.56 9.98 12.11
CA TYR A 157 12.52 9.67 13.17
C TYR A 157 11.95 8.65 14.16
#